data_AF-A0A2E7M737-F1
#
_entry.id   AF-A0A2E7M737-F1
#
_cell.length_a   1.000
_cell.length_b   1.000
_cell.length_c   1.000
_cell.angle_alpha   90.00
_cell.angle_beta   90.00
_cell.angle_gamma   90.00
#
_symmetry.space_group_name_H-M   'P 1'
#
loop_
_entity.id
_entity.type
_entity.pdbx_description
1 polymer ?
#
loop_
_entity_poly.entity_id
_entity_poly.type
_entity_poly.pdbx_seq_one_letter_code
_entity_poly.pdbx_strand_id
1 'polypeptide(L)'
;MPRRSWNGPSNCWKQLNRARVAPAVCSLVVATTSSSCAAWSSAQHYEKNAHHDLVAGSKCSPAAIGVGVNGVLLYCRMREQRGTVLASFSRNQRGFTLLEMLVVLAIMGLLTYWAATDLSGLMGRYRLNAAARELASEVEACRIRAISHNREYALVLVANDPDAGNGQGDANIGRYEIKVGDTMNSSLNWETVTDGVYDFHAGPNAHKGISIEPWSFLFGVSGYNLSDSLIFSPRGYLMNHPSDFDGGVIRIVLRNKTAPFVERRVVRINRGGGAQIAVVQ
;
A
#
# COMPACT_ATOMS: atom_id res chain seq x y z
N MET A 1 -58.87 -42.10 37.74
CA MET A 1 -59.88 -42.69 36.85
C MET A 1 -60.83 -41.59 36.37
N PRO A 2 -61.38 -41.67 35.15
CA PRO A 2 -60.92 -40.79 34.05
C PRO A 2 -62.07 -40.14 33.25
N ARG A 3 -61.72 -39.27 32.27
CA ARG A 3 -62.14 -39.29 30.85
C ARG A 3 -61.54 -38.02 30.18
N ARG A 4 -60.64 -38.12 29.19
CA ARG A 4 -60.86 -38.46 27.75
C ARG A 4 -61.85 -37.47 27.12
N SER A 5 -61.64 -36.87 25.94
CA SER A 5 -60.96 -37.35 24.74
C SER A 5 -61.09 -36.34 23.58
N TRP A 6 -60.08 -36.31 22.68
CA TRP A 6 -60.18 -36.34 21.20
C TRP A 6 -60.68 -35.04 20.50
N ASN A 7 -60.25 -34.60 19.31
CA ASN A 7 -59.53 -35.21 18.18
C ASN A 7 -59.03 -34.14 17.17
N GLY A 8 -58.01 -34.48 16.36
CA GLY A 8 -57.55 -33.76 15.14
C GLY A 8 -58.55 -33.76 13.97
N PRO A 9 -58.19 -33.41 12.71
CA PRO A 9 -57.14 -34.04 11.86
C PRO A 9 -56.22 -33.00 11.14
N SER A 10 -54.96 -33.26 10.76
CA SER A 10 -54.35 -34.08 9.69
C SER A 10 -54.63 -33.67 8.22
N ASN A 11 -53.55 -33.64 7.41
CA ASN A 11 -53.40 -33.87 5.93
C ASN A 11 -52.43 -32.80 5.36
N CYS A 12 -51.20 -33.03 4.90
CA CYS A 12 -50.56 -34.10 4.11
C CYS A 12 -51.06 -34.21 2.66
N TRP A 13 -50.41 -33.51 1.71
CA TRP A 13 -50.27 -33.86 0.26
C TRP A 13 -49.00 -33.15 -0.27
N LYS A 14 -47.92 -33.90 -0.59
CA LYS A 14 -47.44 -34.31 -1.94
C LYS A 14 -46.86 -33.16 -2.78
N GLN A 15 -45.54 -33.13 -3.04
CA GLN A 15 -44.74 -33.92 -4.00
C GLN A 15 -44.59 -33.27 -5.40
N LEU A 16 -43.33 -33.26 -5.86
CA LEU A 16 -42.85 -33.50 -7.24
C LEU A 16 -42.77 -32.36 -8.28
N ASN A 17 -41.53 -32.22 -8.79
CA ASN A 17 -41.06 -31.96 -10.17
C ASN A 17 -40.12 -30.74 -10.27
N ARG A 18 -39.01 -30.71 -11.00
CA ARG A 18 -38.30 -31.68 -11.86
C ARG A 18 -36.92 -31.08 -12.19
N ALA A 19 -35.94 -31.95 -12.38
CA ALA A 19 -34.66 -31.66 -13.00
C ALA A 19 -34.77 -31.32 -14.50
N ARG A 20 -33.86 -30.47 -15.00
CA ARG A 20 -33.27 -30.46 -16.37
C ARG A 20 -31.85 -29.87 -16.23
N VAL A 21 -30.76 -30.63 -16.36
CA VAL A 21 -30.10 -31.14 -17.58
C VAL A 21 -29.53 -30.00 -18.46
N ALA A 22 -28.20 -29.90 -18.47
CA ALA A 22 -27.36 -29.19 -19.45
C ALA A 22 -27.35 -29.95 -20.81
N PRO A 23 -26.97 -29.30 -21.93
CA PRO A 23 -25.60 -29.43 -22.48
C PRO A 23 -25.07 -28.10 -23.09
N ALA A 24 -23.80 -27.73 -22.99
CA ALA A 24 -22.60 -28.19 -23.71
C ALA A 24 -22.42 -27.65 -25.15
N VAL A 25 -21.23 -27.06 -25.38
CA VAL A 25 -20.44 -26.93 -26.62
C VAL A 25 -20.85 -25.84 -27.64
N CYS A 26 -19.99 -24.83 -27.84
CA CYS A 26 -19.19 -24.73 -29.07
C CYS A 26 -18.05 -23.69 -29.01
N SER A 27 -16.93 -24.13 -29.56
CA SER A 27 -15.60 -23.54 -29.72
C SER A 27 -15.57 -22.18 -30.42
N LEU A 28 -14.59 -21.32 -30.07
CA LEU A 28 -13.73 -20.70 -31.08
C LEU A 28 -12.40 -20.24 -30.47
N VAL A 29 -11.32 -20.85 -30.97
CA VAL A 29 -9.94 -20.37 -30.85
C VAL A 29 -9.75 -19.25 -31.88
N VAL A 30 -9.40 -18.05 -31.45
CA VAL A 30 -8.64 -17.09 -32.28
C VAL A 30 -7.65 -16.37 -31.37
N ALA A 31 -6.37 -16.57 -31.66
CA ALA A 31 -5.28 -15.76 -31.17
C ALA A 31 -5.28 -14.41 -31.89
N THR A 32 -5.07 -13.29 -31.19
CA THR A 32 -4.22 -12.20 -31.68
C THR A 32 -3.80 -11.28 -30.55
N THR A 33 -2.56 -10.85 -30.69
CA THR A 33 -1.79 -9.87 -29.95
C THR A 33 -2.40 -8.47 -29.92
N SER A 34 -1.88 -7.68 -28.98
CA SER A 34 -1.66 -6.23 -29.03
C SER A 34 -2.61 -5.32 -28.22
N SER A 35 -1.97 -4.66 -27.23
CA SER A 35 -2.06 -3.24 -26.89
C SER A 35 -3.42 -2.55 -26.85
N SER A 36 -3.81 -2.13 -25.64
CA SER A 36 -4.61 -0.91 -25.39
C SER A 36 -4.18 -0.32 -24.05
N CYS A 37 -3.30 0.69 -24.07
CA CYS A 37 -3.64 2.07 -23.72
C CYS A 37 -5.13 2.35 -23.48
N ALA A 38 -5.45 2.68 -22.23
CA ALA A 38 -6.55 3.53 -21.79
C ALA A 38 -6.20 3.98 -20.37
N ALA A 39 -6.50 5.17 -19.89
CA ALA A 39 -6.89 6.44 -20.47
C ALA A 39 -6.77 7.40 -19.27
N TRP A 40 -5.99 8.47 -19.37
CA TRP A 40 -6.09 9.59 -18.44
C TRP A 40 -6.67 10.77 -19.20
N SER A 41 -7.97 10.96 -18.97
CA SER A 41 -8.73 12.14 -19.33
C SER A 41 -8.58 13.15 -18.19
N SER A 42 -7.93 14.29 -18.47
CA SER A 42 -8.27 15.57 -17.85
C SER A 42 -7.84 16.68 -18.79
N ALA A 43 -8.77 17.13 -19.62
CA ALA A 43 -8.66 18.36 -20.37
C ALA A 43 -8.79 19.55 -19.42
N GLN A 44 -7.96 20.58 -19.60
CA GLN A 44 -8.41 21.98 -19.51
C GLN A 44 -7.47 22.90 -20.28
N HIS A 45 -8.05 23.48 -21.33
CA HIS A 45 -7.79 24.82 -21.88
C HIS A 45 -6.35 25.27 -22.12
N TYR A 46 -5.90 25.21 -23.38
CA TYR A 46 -5.37 26.41 -24.01
C TYR A 46 -5.59 26.39 -25.53
N GLU A 47 -5.72 27.59 -26.07
CA GLU A 47 -6.49 27.96 -27.24
C GLU A 47 -5.73 27.84 -28.57
N LYS A 48 -6.52 27.79 -29.64
CA LYS A 48 -6.17 27.61 -31.06
C LYS A 48 -5.15 28.63 -31.56
N ASN A 49 -4.24 28.19 -32.44
CA ASN A 49 -4.24 28.66 -33.84
C ASN A 49 -3.28 27.83 -34.70
N ALA A 50 -3.86 27.14 -35.67
CA ALA A 50 -3.18 26.46 -36.76
C ALA A 50 -3.17 27.39 -37.98
N HIS A 51 -2.07 27.44 -38.73
CA HIS A 51 -2.09 27.79 -40.14
C HIS A 51 -0.87 27.23 -40.89
N HIS A 52 -1.18 26.52 -41.98
CA HIS A 52 -0.43 26.30 -43.23
C HIS A 52 0.78 25.34 -43.31
N ASP A 53 0.49 24.22 -43.98
CA ASP A 53 1.10 23.73 -45.24
C ASP A 53 2.52 23.14 -45.30
N LEU A 54 2.52 21.84 -45.64
CA LEU A 54 3.25 21.17 -46.74
C LEU A 54 4.71 21.58 -47.01
N VAL A 55 5.63 20.59 -46.94
CA VAL A 55 6.42 20.06 -48.07
C VAL A 55 7.44 19.04 -47.58
N ALA A 56 7.57 17.97 -48.35
CA ALA A 56 8.54 16.90 -48.20
C ALA A 56 9.99 17.35 -48.49
N GLY A 57 10.97 16.67 -47.87
CA GLY A 57 12.28 16.49 -48.50
C GLY A 57 13.51 16.71 -47.63
N SER A 58 14.35 15.68 -47.63
CA SER A 58 15.83 15.72 -47.52
C SER A 58 16.51 16.29 -46.28
N LYS A 59 17.23 15.38 -45.61
CA LYS A 59 18.60 15.51 -45.09
C LYS A 59 19.24 16.90 -45.25
N CYS A 60 19.63 17.48 -44.13
CA CYS A 60 21.00 17.91 -43.79
C CYS A 60 20.94 18.71 -42.49
N SER A 61 21.86 18.44 -41.58
CA SER A 61 22.11 19.31 -40.42
C SER A 61 22.71 20.63 -40.91
N PRO A 62 22.33 21.78 -40.35
CA PRO A 62 23.22 22.91 -40.25
C PRO A 62 23.54 23.21 -38.78
N ALA A 63 24.83 23.44 -38.57
CA ALA A 63 25.38 24.02 -37.37
C ALA A 63 24.82 25.43 -37.10
N ALA A 64 24.65 25.72 -35.82
CA ALA A 64 24.88 27.00 -35.13
C ALA A 64 24.38 28.31 -35.77
N ILE A 65 23.41 28.95 -35.08
CA ILE A 65 23.30 30.42 -35.02
C ILE A 65 23.21 30.80 -33.54
N GLY A 66 24.26 31.46 -33.05
CA GLY A 66 24.26 32.10 -31.73
C GLY A 66 23.74 33.54 -31.84
N VAL A 67 23.02 33.97 -30.80
CA VAL A 67 22.86 35.40 -30.48
C VAL A 67 23.40 35.58 -29.07
N GLY A 68 24.50 36.31 -28.99
CA GLY A 68 25.18 36.62 -27.74
C GLY A 68 24.60 37.86 -27.08
N VAL A 69 24.66 37.87 -25.75
CA VAL A 69 24.74 39.08 -24.94
C VAL A 69 25.70 38.76 -23.82
N ASN A 70 26.97 39.04 -24.09
CA ASN A 70 28.05 39.39 -23.18
C ASN A 70 29.37 39.15 -23.92
N GLY A 71 30.00 40.26 -24.30
CA GLY A 71 31.19 40.28 -25.13
C GLY A 71 32.34 39.50 -24.50
N VAL A 72 32.52 38.27 -24.96
CA VAL A 72 33.79 37.54 -24.96
C VAL A 72 33.82 36.74 -26.26
N LEU A 73 34.38 37.36 -27.31
CA LEU A 73 34.72 36.71 -28.58
C LEU A 73 35.91 35.76 -28.35
N LEU A 74 35.62 34.53 -27.93
CA LEU A 74 36.59 33.43 -27.95
C LEU A 74 36.71 32.91 -29.39
N TYR A 75 37.59 33.54 -30.17
CA TYR A 75 38.13 32.94 -31.38
C TYR A 75 38.93 31.69 -31.00
N CYS A 76 38.43 30.51 -31.34
CA CYS A 76 39.23 29.30 -31.27
C CYS A 76 40.27 29.33 -32.39
N ARG A 77 41.45 29.85 -32.07
CA ARG A 77 42.63 29.88 -32.92
C ARG A 77 43.08 28.42 -33.17
N MET A 78 42.72 27.87 -34.34
CA MET A 78 43.31 26.62 -34.83
C MET A 78 44.83 26.80 -34.93
N ARG A 79 45.54 26.22 -33.96
CA ARG A 79 47.00 26.14 -33.97
C ARG A 79 47.38 24.82 -34.62
N GLU A 80 47.95 24.97 -35.81
CA GLU A 80 48.67 23.95 -36.58
C GLU A 80 49.66 23.21 -35.68
N GLN A 81 49.31 21.99 -35.24
CA GLN A 81 50.27 21.07 -34.66
C GLN A 81 50.85 20.21 -35.78
N ARG A 82 51.98 20.69 -36.30
CA ARG A 82 52.91 19.86 -37.07
C ARG A 82 53.42 18.74 -36.17
N GLY A 83 53.32 17.52 -36.70
CA GLY A 83 53.59 16.29 -35.98
C GLY A 83 55.00 16.21 -35.39
N THR A 84 55.06 15.59 -34.22
CA THR A 84 56.15 14.70 -33.87
C THR A 84 55.55 13.30 -33.73
N VAL A 85 55.86 12.48 -34.74
CA VAL A 85 55.70 11.03 -34.74
C VAL A 85 56.63 10.49 -33.66
N LEU A 86 56.12 10.10 -32.49
CA LEU A 86 56.80 9.16 -31.60
C LEU A 86 55.80 8.29 -30.85
N ALA A 87 56.01 6.98 -31.02
CA ALA A 87 55.41 5.87 -30.31
C ALA A 87 53.89 5.68 -30.46
N SER A 88 53.53 4.95 -31.52
CA SER A 88 52.39 4.05 -31.46
C SER A 88 52.60 3.09 -30.28
N PHE A 89 52.00 3.40 -29.14
CA PHE A 89 51.67 2.35 -28.19
C PHE A 89 50.61 1.50 -28.86
N SER A 90 51.07 0.49 -29.62
CA SER A 90 50.32 -0.74 -29.81
C SER A 90 50.12 -1.32 -28.42
N ARG A 91 49.12 -0.78 -27.70
CA ARG A 91 48.58 -1.41 -26.51
C ARG A 91 48.08 -2.74 -27.01
N ASN A 92 48.79 -3.78 -26.60
CA ASN A 92 48.44 -5.17 -26.80
C ASN A 92 47.03 -5.38 -26.23
N GLN A 93 46.00 -5.14 -27.04
CA GLN A 93 44.61 -5.32 -26.68
C GLN A 93 44.36 -6.82 -26.66
N ARG A 94 44.69 -7.43 -25.51
CA ARG A 94 44.34 -8.81 -25.23
C ARG A 94 42.82 -8.86 -25.13
N GLY A 95 42.18 -9.45 -26.15
CA GLY A 95 40.76 -9.77 -26.11
C GLY A 95 40.48 -10.84 -25.06
N PHE A 96 39.30 -10.77 -24.44
CA PHE A 96 38.83 -11.81 -23.54
C PHE A 96 38.60 -13.11 -24.30
N THR A 97 39.02 -14.23 -23.74
CA THR A 97 38.76 -15.53 -24.36
C THR A 97 37.28 -15.91 -24.18
N LEU A 98 36.74 -16.74 -25.08
CA LEU A 98 35.37 -17.27 -24.94
C LEU A 98 35.18 -17.98 -23.59
N LEU A 99 36.20 -18.73 -23.17
CA LEU A 99 36.21 -19.42 -21.89
C LEU A 99 36.14 -18.45 -20.70
N GLU A 100 36.86 -17.34 -20.75
CA GLU A 100 36.85 -16.32 -19.71
C GLU A 100 35.46 -15.68 -19.55
N MET A 101 34.77 -15.40 -20.65
CA MET A 101 33.39 -14.92 -20.61
C MET A 101 32.43 -15.98 -20.04
N LEU A 102 32.64 -17.26 -20.34
CA LEU A 102 31.81 -18.35 -19.80
C LEU A 102 31.98 -18.46 -18.27
N VAL A 103 33.22 -18.39 -17.78
CA VAL A 103 33.51 -18.42 -16.34
C VAL A 103 32.91 -17.21 -15.63
N VAL A 104 33.02 -16.00 -16.20
CA VAL A 104 32.43 -14.79 -15.62
C VAL A 104 30.90 -14.91 -15.52
N LEU A 105 30.23 -15.38 -16.58
CA LEU A 105 28.78 -15.59 -16.55
C LEU A 105 28.36 -16.67 -15.56
N ALA A 106 29.15 -17.74 -15.42
CA ALA A 106 28.90 -18.78 -14.42
C ALA A 106 28.98 -18.23 -12.99
N ILE A 107 30.01 -17.42 -12.68
CA ILE A 107 30.15 -16.77 -11.37
C ILE A 107 29.04 -15.74 -11.15
N MET A 108 28.71 -14.91 -12.14
CA MET A 108 27.60 -13.94 -12.04
C MET A 108 26.25 -14.63 -11.82
N GLY A 109 25.99 -15.76 -12.48
CA GLY A 109 24.78 -16.55 -12.29
C GLY A 109 24.67 -17.08 -10.85
N LEU A 110 25.77 -17.59 -10.29
CA LEU A 110 25.81 -18.08 -8.91
C LEU A 110 25.56 -16.96 -7.90
N LEU A 111 26.21 -15.79 -8.09
CA LEU A 111 26.02 -14.63 -7.22
C LEU A 111 24.59 -14.09 -7.29
N THR A 112 24.00 -14.04 -8.49
CA THR A 112 22.62 -13.57 -8.69
C THR A 112 21.63 -14.51 -8.01
N TYR A 113 21.87 -15.82 -8.04
CA TYR A 113 21.03 -16.81 -7.37
C TYR A 113 20.97 -16.59 -5.86
N TRP A 114 22.12 -16.33 -5.21
CA TRP A 114 22.16 -16.06 -3.76
C TRP A 114 21.57 -14.69 -3.41
N ALA A 115 21.83 -13.67 -4.22
CA ALA A 115 21.30 -12.32 -3.98
C ALA A 115 19.76 -12.27 -4.06
N ALA A 116 19.14 -13.11 -4.91
CA ALA A 116 17.70 -13.12 -5.10
C ALA A 116 16.91 -13.57 -3.86
N THR A 117 17.45 -14.48 -3.04
CA THR A 117 16.74 -15.01 -1.87
C THR A 117 16.59 -13.98 -0.75
N ASP A 118 17.63 -13.14 -0.54
CA ASP A 118 17.66 -12.16 0.55
C ASP A 118 16.71 -10.97 0.32
N LEU A 119 16.45 -10.62 -0.95
CA LEU A 119 15.62 -9.46 -1.31
C LEU A 119 14.15 -9.63 -0.88
N SER A 120 13.65 -10.86 -0.88
CA SER A 120 12.25 -11.16 -0.53
C SER A 120 11.92 -10.81 0.93
N GLY A 121 12.82 -11.11 1.87
CA GLY A 121 12.66 -10.77 3.28
C GLY A 121 12.70 -9.26 3.53
N LEU A 122 13.63 -8.57 2.86
CA LEU A 122 13.80 -7.12 2.95
C LEU A 122 12.51 -6.36 2.57
N MET A 123 11.82 -6.78 1.51
CA MET A 123 10.60 -6.12 1.05
C MET A 123 9.46 -6.23 2.08
N GLY A 124 9.32 -7.38 2.73
CA GLY A 124 8.33 -7.57 3.81
C GLY A 124 8.57 -6.63 5.00
N ARG A 125 9.84 -6.41 5.37
CA ARG A 125 10.22 -5.45 6.42
C ARG A 125 9.85 -4.02 6.08
N TYR A 126 10.11 -3.61 4.84
CA TYR A 126 9.75 -2.27 4.39
C TYR A 126 8.25 -2.05 4.42
N ARG A 127 7.45 -3.01 3.95
CA ARG A 127 5.98 -2.95 4.02
C ARG A 127 5.47 -2.90 5.46
N LEU A 128 6.02 -3.72 6.35
CA LEU A 128 5.66 -3.71 7.77
C LEU A 128 5.97 -2.36 8.42
N ASN A 129 7.15 -1.79 8.15
CA ASN A 129 7.53 -0.48 8.64
C ASN A 129 6.65 0.63 8.06
N ALA A 130 6.27 0.54 6.78
CA ALA A 130 5.38 1.49 6.13
C ALA A 130 3.98 1.46 6.78
N ALA A 131 3.39 0.27 6.93
CA ALA A 131 2.09 0.09 7.59
C ALA A 131 2.10 0.61 9.04
N ALA A 132 3.18 0.35 9.79
CA ALA A 132 3.32 0.86 11.15
C ALA A 132 3.43 2.39 11.23
N ARG A 133 4.13 3.00 10.26
CA ARG A 133 4.23 4.46 10.16
C ARG A 133 2.91 5.10 9.74
N GLU A 134 2.20 4.47 8.81
CA GLU A 134 0.86 4.91 8.41
C GLU A 134 -0.08 4.90 9.61
N LEU A 135 -0.19 3.77 10.33
CA LEU A 135 -1.02 3.68 11.52
C LEU A 135 -0.63 4.73 12.58
N ALA A 136 0.66 4.90 12.88
CA ALA A 136 1.11 5.91 13.82
C ALA A 136 0.79 7.35 13.34
N SER A 137 0.90 7.61 12.04
CA SER A 137 0.56 8.90 11.46
C SER A 137 -0.94 9.18 11.53
N GLU A 138 -1.79 8.15 11.36
CA GLU A 138 -3.24 8.28 11.48
C GLU A 138 -3.70 8.47 12.92
N VAL A 139 -3.01 7.87 13.89
CA VAL A 139 -3.23 8.15 15.33
C VAL A 139 -2.96 9.62 15.62
N GLU A 140 -1.83 10.17 15.17
CA GLU A 140 -1.50 11.59 15.36
C GLU A 140 -2.44 12.51 14.55
N ALA A 141 -2.82 12.12 13.32
CA ALA A 141 -3.77 12.88 12.53
C ALA A 141 -5.15 12.92 13.20
N CYS A 142 -5.61 11.80 13.75
CA CYS A 142 -6.85 11.70 14.53
C CYS A 142 -6.82 12.65 15.73
N ARG A 143 -5.71 12.67 16.47
CA ARG A 143 -5.46 13.61 17.58
C ARG A 143 -5.50 15.07 17.12
N ILE A 144 -4.82 15.41 16.02
CA ILE A 144 -4.80 16.77 15.48
C ILE A 144 -6.22 17.18 15.04
N ARG A 145 -6.97 16.29 14.39
CA ARG A 145 -8.37 16.55 13.98
C ARG A 145 -9.26 16.81 15.18
N ALA A 146 -9.07 16.08 16.29
CA ALA A 146 -9.81 16.33 17.53
C ALA A 146 -9.56 17.72 18.09
N ILE A 147 -8.29 18.15 18.12
CA ILE A 147 -7.89 19.47 18.58
C ILE A 147 -8.41 20.56 17.65
N SER A 148 -8.22 20.41 16.33
CA SER A 148 -8.53 21.46 15.35
C SER A 148 -10.02 21.71 15.20
N HIS A 149 -10.83 20.65 15.26
CA HIS A 149 -12.29 20.76 15.15
C HIS A 149 -12.96 20.96 16.51
N ASN A 150 -12.18 20.94 17.60
CA ASN A 150 -12.68 20.99 18.97
C ASN A 150 -13.80 19.96 19.22
N ARG A 151 -13.59 18.73 18.72
CA ARG A 151 -14.54 17.61 18.78
C ARG A 151 -13.80 16.33 19.14
N GLU A 152 -14.53 15.37 19.66
CA GLU A 152 -13.97 14.05 19.92
C GLU A 152 -13.80 13.28 18.61
N TYR A 153 -12.64 12.66 18.44
CA TYR A 153 -12.40 11.72 17.34
C TYR A 153 -11.98 10.39 17.94
N ALA A 154 -12.42 9.30 17.30
CA ALA A 154 -12.08 7.95 17.69
C ALA A 154 -11.40 7.21 16.54
N LEU A 155 -10.34 6.46 16.84
CA LEU A 155 -9.83 5.43 15.94
C LEU A 155 -10.33 4.08 16.44
N VAL A 156 -11.23 3.45 15.68
CA VAL A 156 -11.91 2.20 16.02
C VAL A 156 -11.23 1.06 15.29
N LEU A 157 -10.81 0.04 16.02
CA LEU A 157 -10.28 -1.20 15.47
C LEU A 157 -11.47 -2.12 15.14
N VAL A 158 -11.56 -2.54 13.87
CA VAL A 158 -12.74 -3.24 13.34
C VAL A 158 -12.43 -4.71 13.05
N ALA A 159 -11.28 -4.98 12.43
CA ALA A 159 -10.88 -6.35 12.08
C ALA A 159 -9.43 -6.62 12.46
N ASN A 160 -9.19 -7.82 12.97
CA ASN A 160 -7.87 -8.40 13.23
C ASN A 160 -7.76 -9.79 12.61
N ASP A 161 -6.52 -10.25 12.46
CA ASP A 161 -6.17 -11.57 11.99
C ASP A 161 -5.84 -12.50 13.19
N PRO A 162 -6.73 -13.41 13.61
CA PRO A 162 -6.43 -14.35 14.70
C PRO A 162 -5.27 -15.28 14.36
N ASP A 163 -5.03 -15.52 13.06
CA ASP A 163 -4.01 -16.43 12.54
C ASP A 163 -2.90 -15.67 11.79
N ALA A 164 -2.56 -14.46 12.24
CA ALA A 164 -1.53 -13.63 11.62
C ALA A 164 -0.18 -14.36 11.44
N GLY A 165 0.10 -15.39 12.25
CA GLY A 165 1.31 -16.20 12.20
C GLY A 165 1.32 -17.38 11.22
N ASN A 166 0.26 -17.59 10.43
CA ASN A 166 0.08 -18.79 9.61
C ASN A 166 0.94 -18.87 8.33
N GLY A 167 1.79 -17.87 8.05
CA GLY A 167 2.65 -17.87 6.86
C GLY A 167 1.96 -17.50 5.55
N GLN A 168 0.64 -17.21 5.55
CA GLN A 168 -0.14 -16.97 4.34
C GLN A 168 -0.16 -15.49 3.96
N GLY A 169 0.84 -15.04 3.20
CA GLY A 169 1.03 -13.63 2.83
C GLY A 169 0.00 -13.02 1.87
N ASP A 170 -0.86 -13.84 1.26
CA ASP A 170 -1.92 -13.36 0.37
C ASP A 170 -3.25 -13.09 1.11
N ALA A 171 -3.36 -13.52 2.37
CA ALA A 171 -4.55 -13.36 3.20
C ALA A 171 -4.29 -12.32 4.30
N ASN A 172 -4.22 -11.05 3.92
CA ASN A 172 -4.07 -9.94 4.86
C ASN A 172 -5.41 -9.59 5.48
N ILE A 173 -5.43 -9.36 6.79
CA ILE A 173 -6.61 -8.98 7.53
C ILE A 173 -6.22 -7.89 8.53
N GLY A 174 -7.00 -6.82 8.54
CA GLY A 174 -6.77 -5.69 9.40
C GLY A 174 -7.62 -4.52 8.92
N ARG A 175 -8.46 -3.97 9.79
CA ARG A 175 -9.25 -2.79 9.45
C ARG A 175 -9.39 -1.90 10.66
N TYR A 176 -9.19 -0.61 10.46
CA TYR A 176 -9.52 0.42 11.44
C TYR A 176 -10.22 1.60 10.77
N GLU A 177 -11.03 2.31 11.55
CA GLU A 177 -11.85 3.40 11.08
C GLU A 177 -11.72 4.62 11.97
N ILE A 178 -11.70 5.80 11.37
CA ILE A 178 -11.71 7.07 12.07
C ILE A 178 -13.15 7.57 12.12
N LYS A 179 -13.63 7.80 13.34
CA LYS A 179 -14.97 8.31 13.61
C LYS A 179 -14.90 9.67 14.29
N VAL A 180 -15.89 10.51 14.03
CA VAL A 180 -16.10 11.78 14.72
C VAL A 180 -17.30 11.66 15.64
N GLY A 181 -17.17 12.19 16.86
CA GLY A 181 -18.27 12.30 17.80
C GLY A 181 -19.13 13.50 17.45
N ASP A 182 -20.42 13.25 17.23
CA ASP A 182 -21.44 14.28 17.13
C ASP A 182 -22.18 14.40 18.46
N THR A 183 -22.22 15.62 19.01
CA THR A 183 -22.86 15.95 20.28
C THR A 183 -24.17 16.71 20.09
N MET A 184 -24.67 16.86 18.85
CA MET A 184 -25.84 17.71 18.57
C MET A 184 -27.13 17.30 19.29
N ASN A 185 -27.28 16.04 19.73
CA ASN A 185 -28.56 15.51 20.25
C ASN A 185 -28.50 14.97 21.68
N SER A 186 -27.60 15.46 22.55
CA SER A 186 -27.44 15.02 23.96
C SER A 186 -27.01 13.56 24.17
N SER A 187 -27.06 12.71 23.14
CA SER A 187 -26.35 11.44 23.04
C SER A 187 -25.19 11.59 22.06
N LEU A 188 -24.03 11.03 22.42
CA LEU A 188 -22.85 11.07 21.57
C LEU A 188 -22.99 10.02 20.46
N ASN A 189 -23.15 10.46 19.21
CA ASN A 189 -23.24 9.58 18.05
C ASN A 189 -21.90 9.55 17.31
N TRP A 190 -21.51 8.38 16.81
CA TRP A 190 -20.24 8.21 16.11
C TRP A 190 -20.47 8.03 14.62
N GLU A 191 -19.96 8.96 13.83
CA GLU A 191 -20.02 8.90 12.37
C GLU A 191 -18.63 8.63 11.78
N THR A 192 -18.55 7.73 10.80
CA THR A 192 -17.28 7.45 10.10
C THR A 192 -16.93 8.60 9.17
N VAL A 193 -15.69 9.09 9.27
CA VAL A 193 -15.18 10.15 8.40
C VAL A 193 -15.07 9.64 6.96
N THR A 194 -15.35 10.47 5.95
CA THR A 194 -15.36 10.08 4.53
C THR A 194 -14.09 9.34 4.08
N ASP A 195 -12.92 9.82 4.49
CA ASP A 195 -11.62 9.19 4.21
C ASP A 195 -11.06 8.45 5.43
N GLY A 196 -11.94 8.02 6.34
CA GLY A 196 -11.57 7.46 7.63
C GLY A 196 -11.39 5.94 7.63
N VAL A 197 -11.55 5.23 6.51
CA VAL A 197 -11.53 3.76 6.47
C VAL A 197 -10.19 3.26 5.96
N TYR A 198 -9.51 2.46 6.78
CA TYR A 198 -8.22 1.87 6.46
C TYR A 198 -8.34 0.36 6.51
N ASP A 199 -8.23 -0.29 5.35
CA ASP A 199 -8.38 -1.74 5.19
C ASP A 199 -7.11 -2.32 4.57
N PHE A 200 -6.50 -3.28 5.27
CA PHE A 200 -5.25 -3.91 4.89
C PHE A 200 -5.47 -5.04 3.88
N HIS A 201 -6.70 -5.54 3.76
CA HIS A 201 -7.07 -6.58 2.82
C HIS A 201 -7.23 -6.03 1.40
N ALA A 202 -7.93 -4.91 1.25
CA ALA A 202 -8.27 -4.33 -0.04
C ALA A 202 -8.36 -2.80 0.01
N GLY A 203 -8.21 -2.15 -1.15
CA GLY A 203 -8.31 -0.70 -1.28
C GLY A 203 -6.96 0.02 -1.36
N PRO A 204 -6.94 1.36 -1.29
CA PRO A 204 -5.73 2.16 -1.47
C PRO A 204 -4.69 1.97 -0.36
N ASN A 205 -5.14 1.55 0.83
CA ASN A 205 -4.31 1.36 2.02
C ASN A 205 -3.97 -0.13 2.26
N ALA A 206 -4.12 -0.97 1.24
CA ALA A 206 -3.86 -2.41 1.35
C ALA A 206 -2.35 -2.70 1.48
N HIS A 207 -1.99 -3.47 2.51
CA HIS A 207 -0.59 -3.84 2.78
C HIS A 207 -0.37 -5.33 2.56
N LYS A 208 0.20 -5.70 1.41
CA LYS A 208 0.44 -7.11 1.09
C LYS A 208 1.44 -7.76 2.05
N GLY A 209 1.01 -8.84 2.70
CA GLY A 209 1.78 -9.63 3.64
C GLY A 209 1.73 -9.10 5.07
N ILE A 210 0.91 -8.09 5.37
CA ILE A 210 0.82 -7.45 6.69
C ILE A 210 -0.59 -7.60 7.26
N SER A 211 -0.69 -8.06 8.50
CA SER A 211 -1.95 -8.13 9.24
C SER A 211 -1.86 -7.42 10.59
N ILE A 212 -3.01 -6.98 11.09
CA ILE A 212 -3.16 -6.52 12.47
C ILE A 212 -3.38 -7.75 13.35
N GLU A 213 -2.55 -7.96 14.37
CA GLU A 213 -2.77 -9.03 15.35
C GLU A 213 -3.97 -8.69 16.26
N PRO A 214 -4.58 -9.69 16.92
CA PRO A 214 -5.61 -9.45 17.91
C PRO A 214 -5.09 -8.53 19.01
N TRP A 215 -5.86 -7.50 19.32
CA TRP A 215 -5.58 -6.60 20.45
C TRP A 215 -6.28 -7.13 21.71
N SER A 216 -5.76 -6.73 22.88
CA SER A 216 -6.48 -6.90 24.14
C SER A 216 -7.75 -6.05 24.11
N PHE A 217 -8.83 -6.53 24.72
CA PHE A 217 -10.09 -5.78 24.81
C PHE A 217 -9.84 -4.32 25.23
N LEU A 218 -10.29 -3.38 24.41
CA LEU A 218 -10.27 -1.96 24.76
C LEU A 218 -11.67 -1.54 25.19
N PHE A 219 -11.80 -1.13 26.44
CA PHE A 219 -13.07 -0.68 27.00
C PHE A 219 -13.51 0.67 26.40
N GLY A 220 -12.58 1.49 25.92
CA GLY A 220 -12.90 2.81 25.40
C GLY A 220 -13.29 3.76 26.54
N VAL A 221 -14.29 4.62 26.31
CA VAL A 221 -14.83 5.54 27.31
C VAL A 221 -16.17 5.03 27.82
N SER A 222 -16.33 4.94 29.14
CA SER A 222 -17.61 4.56 29.75
C SER A 222 -18.73 5.52 29.34
N GLY A 223 -19.82 4.97 28.80
CA GLY A 223 -20.97 5.74 28.34
C GLY A 223 -20.95 6.10 26.84
N TYR A 224 -19.85 5.86 26.13
CA TYR A 224 -19.75 6.18 24.69
C TYR A 224 -20.12 5.00 23.77
N ASN A 225 -20.37 3.80 24.33
CA ASN A 225 -20.72 2.58 23.60
C ASN A 225 -19.82 2.28 22.39
N LEU A 226 -18.53 2.60 22.51
CA LEU A 226 -17.54 2.41 21.46
C LEU A 226 -16.33 1.65 22.02
N SER A 227 -16.44 0.32 22.04
CA SER A 227 -15.30 -0.56 22.39
C SER A 227 -14.27 -0.60 21.26
N ASP A 228 -13.12 -1.20 21.54
CA ASP A 228 -12.05 -1.43 20.55
C ASP A 228 -11.55 -0.14 19.90
N SER A 229 -11.65 0.98 20.62
CA SER A 229 -11.39 2.31 20.08
C SER A 229 -10.43 3.13 20.92
N LEU A 230 -9.67 4.00 20.26
CA LEU A 230 -8.83 5.04 20.84
C LEU A 230 -9.57 6.37 20.72
N ILE A 231 -10.03 6.94 21.84
CA ILE A 231 -10.87 8.14 21.82
C ILE A 231 -10.05 9.36 22.27
N PHE A 232 -9.92 10.33 21.37
CA PHE A 232 -9.20 11.58 21.61
C PHE A 232 -10.15 12.68 22.07
N SER A 233 -9.78 13.32 23.18
CA SER A 233 -10.41 14.55 23.63
C SER A 233 -10.11 15.71 22.66
N PRO A 234 -10.97 16.76 22.61
CA PRO A 234 -10.63 18.04 21.97
C PRO A 234 -9.33 18.69 22.48
N ARG A 235 -8.83 18.25 23.64
CA ARG A 235 -7.54 18.69 24.21
C ARG A 235 -6.34 17.82 23.80
N GLY A 236 -6.57 16.77 23.01
CA GLY A 236 -5.51 15.93 22.43
C GLY A 236 -5.00 14.79 23.30
N TYR A 237 -5.58 14.52 24.48
CA TYR A 237 -5.26 13.32 25.26
C TYR A 237 -6.26 12.20 25.00
N LEU A 238 -5.87 10.96 25.29
CA LEU A 238 -6.77 9.81 25.21
C LEU A 238 -7.71 9.75 26.42
N MET A 239 -8.99 9.59 26.15
CA MET A 239 -10.05 9.48 27.16
C MET A 239 -10.31 8.05 27.62
N ASN A 240 -9.68 7.06 26.98
CA ASN A 240 -9.81 5.64 27.28
C ASN A 240 -9.72 5.29 28.77
N HIS A 241 -10.41 4.22 29.13
CA HIS A 241 -10.42 3.67 30.48
C HIS A 241 -9.00 3.35 30.94
N PRO A 242 -8.64 3.57 32.23
CA PRO A 242 -7.28 3.32 32.72
C PRO A 242 -6.77 1.89 32.49
N SER A 243 -7.67 0.90 32.48
CA SER A 243 -7.30 -0.50 32.22
C SER A 243 -6.88 -0.79 30.78
N ASP A 244 -7.20 0.09 29.82
CA ASP A 244 -6.74 -0.06 28.43
C ASP A 244 -5.22 0.16 28.33
N PHE A 245 -4.63 0.88 29.28
CA PHE A 245 -3.21 1.25 29.29
C PHE A 245 -2.34 0.22 30.04
N ASP A 246 -2.22 -0.98 29.49
CA ASP A 246 -1.30 -1.98 30.03
C ASP A 246 0.17 -1.52 29.93
N GLY A 247 0.83 -1.37 31.08
CA GLY A 247 2.17 -0.76 31.16
C GLY A 247 2.20 0.71 30.70
N GLY A 248 1.09 1.44 30.87
CA GLY A 248 0.99 2.88 30.60
C GLY A 248 0.79 3.25 29.12
N VAL A 249 0.58 2.27 28.24
CA VAL A 249 0.37 2.46 26.81
C VAL A 249 -0.69 1.50 26.27
N ILE A 250 -1.38 1.90 25.22
CA ILE A 250 -2.17 0.99 24.38
C ILE A 250 -1.26 0.46 23.27
N ARG A 251 -1.33 -0.83 22.97
CA ARG A 251 -0.46 -1.49 21.98
C ARG A 251 -1.31 -2.04 20.84
N ILE A 252 -1.00 -1.60 19.62
CA ILE A 252 -1.52 -2.23 18.40
C ILE A 252 -0.34 -2.92 17.72
N VAL A 253 -0.50 -4.20 17.43
CA VAL A 253 0.59 -5.03 16.90
C VAL A 253 0.31 -5.34 15.43
N LEU A 254 1.29 -5.05 14.58
CA LEU A 254 1.32 -5.40 13.18
C LEU A 254 2.31 -6.54 12.97
N ARG A 255 1.93 -7.51 12.16
CA ARG A 255 2.77 -8.67 11.83
C ARG A 255 3.02 -8.77 10.34
N ASN A 256 4.25 -9.11 9.98
CA ASN A 256 4.57 -9.61 8.66
C ASN A 256 4.29 -11.13 8.56
N LYS A 257 3.35 -11.51 7.70
CA LYS A 257 2.93 -12.90 7.46
C LYS A 257 3.90 -13.69 6.59
N THR A 258 4.68 -13.03 5.74
CA THR A 258 5.59 -13.72 4.80
C THR A 258 6.95 -14.04 5.42
N ALA A 259 7.24 -13.51 6.61
CA ALA A 259 8.51 -13.76 7.28
C ALA A 259 8.48 -15.10 8.04
N PRO A 260 9.52 -15.94 7.92
CA PRO A 260 9.62 -17.21 8.66
C PRO A 260 9.84 -17.00 10.17
N PHE A 261 10.32 -15.84 10.58
CA PHE A 261 10.44 -15.42 11.98
C PHE A 261 9.48 -14.28 12.25
N VAL A 262 8.94 -14.25 13.47
CA VAL A 262 7.81 -13.42 13.91
C VAL A 262 8.17 -11.93 13.93
N GLU A 263 8.29 -11.33 12.74
CA GLU A 263 8.62 -9.93 12.64
C GLU A 263 7.37 -9.09 12.91
N ARG A 264 7.41 -8.39 14.05
CA ARG A 264 6.34 -7.53 14.52
C ARG A 264 6.80 -6.08 14.60
N ARG A 265 5.83 -5.18 14.45
CA ARG A 265 5.94 -3.78 14.86
C ARG A 265 4.79 -3.46 15.78
N VAL A 266 5.10 -2.78 16.88
CA VAL A 266 4.10 -2.38 17.85
C VAL A 266 4.00 -0.87 17.83
N VAL A 267 2.80 -0.37 17.55
CA VAL A 267 2.46 1.03 17.74
C VAL A 267 1.99 1.18 19.17
N ARG A 268 2.78 1.90 19.97
CA ARG A 268 2.51 2.20 21.37
C ARG A 268 1.92 3.60 21.45
N ILE A 269 0.71 3.71 21.98
CA ILE A 269 0.04 5.00 22.17
C ILE A 269 0.01 5.31 23.66
N ASN A 270 0.59 6.44 24.05
CA ASN A 270 0.57 6.89 25.44
C ASN A 270 -0.71 7.67 25.76
N ARG A 271 -0.97 7.91 27.05
CA ARG A 271 -2.16 8.65 27.49
C ARG A 271 -2.24 10.09 26.98
N GLY A 272 -1.09 10.69 26.67
CA GLY A 272 -1.00 12.01 26.04
C GLY A 272 -1.38 12.02 24.56
N GLY A 273 -1.73 10.87 23.97
CA GLY A 273 -2.10 10.72 22.57
C GLY A 273 -0.93 10.57 21.61
N GLY A 274 0.30 10.51 22.12
CA GLY A 274 1.49 10.35 21.29
C GLY A 274 1.69 8.90 20.86
N ALA A 275 2.00 8.69 19.57
CA ALA A 275 2.27 7.38 18.97
C ALA A 275 3.77 7.13 18.79
N GLN A 276 4.25 5.95 19.20
CA GLN A 276 5.64 5.53 19.02
C GLN A 276 5.71 4.11 18.47
N ILE A 277 6.59 3.88 17.50
CA ILE A 277 6.79 2.56 16.89
C ILE A 277 7.92 1.86 17.62
N ALA A 278 7.67 0.65 18.09
CA ALA A 278 8.66 -0.23 18.68
C ALA A 278 8.80 -1.52 17.86
N VAL A 279 10.01 -2.08 17.86
CA VAL A 279 10.28 -3.42 17.33
C VAL A 279 10.12 -4.40 18.47
N VAL A 280 9.39 -5.49 18.23
CA VAL A 280 9.37 -6.66 19.13
C VAL A 280 10.19 -7.74 18.47
N GLN A 281 11.31 -8.07 19.12
CA GLN A 281 12.19 -9.18 18.73
C GLN A 281 11.65 -10.49 19.26
#